data_AF-A0A0Q6KU42-F1
#
_entry.id   AF-A0A0Q6KU42-F1
#
_cell.length_a   1.000
_cell.length_b   1.000
_cell.length_c   1.000
_cell.angle_alpha   90.00
_cell.angle_beta   90.00
_cell.angle_gamma   90.00
#
_symmetry.space_group_name_H-M   'P 1'
#
loop_
_entity.id
_entity.type
_entity.pdbx_description
1 polymer ?
#
loop_
_entity_poly.entity_id
_entity_poly.type
_entity_poly.pdbx_seq_one_letter_code
_entity_poly.pdbx_strand_id
1 'polypeptide(L)'
;MNAPRPPARLKTTVEAMDLLRRLGGIHGELMMHQSGGCCDGSSPMCYPAGEFIVGDRDVLLGYIDLRLGVGEVPQELPTGSDGVPVWISGSQFQAWKHTQLVLDVVPGRGGGFSLESPEGVRFLSRGRAYTAEENDILAEHPPLVGVDWEEGRRPEVPDDPLVVAEAVDACPVPGMLQG
;
A
#
# COMPACT_ATOMS: atom_id res chain seq x y z
N MET A 1 21.40 -21.05 -5.39
CA MET A 1 20.06 -20.87 -4.79
C MET A 1 19.84 -19.36 -4.75
N ASN A 2 18.80 -18.84 -5.41
CA ASN A 2 18.49 -17.41 -5.30
C ASN A 2 18.06 -17.12 -3.87
N ALA A 3 18.53 -16.00 -3.30
CA ALA A 3 18.05 -15.52 -2.01
C ALA A 3 16.53 -15.29 -2.05
N PRO A 4 15.79 -15.57 -0.98
CA PRO A 4 14.36 -15.28 -0.91
C PRO A 4 14.13 -13.77 -1.00
N ARG A 5 13.13 -13.35 -1.79
CA ARG A 5 12.76 -11.93 -1.93
C ARG A 5 11.83 -11.49 -0.79
N PRO A 6 11.87 -10.21 -0.40
CA PRO A 6 11.02 -9.72 0.68
C PRO A 6 9.54 -9.74 0.26
N PRO A 7 8.62 -10.17 1.13
CA PRO A 7 7.20 -10.07 0.84
C PRO A 7 6.76 -8.60 0.71
N ALA A 8 5.72 -8.34 -0.08
CA ALA A 8 5.16 -7.00 -0.19
C ALA A 8 4.74 -6.44 1.17
N ARG A 9 4.98 -5.14 1.37
CA ARG A 9 4.53 -4.36 2.55
C ARG A 9 3.08 -3.91 2.49
N LEU A 10 2.54 -3.89 1.27
CA LEU A 10 1.21 -3.45 0.94
C LEU A 10 0.57 -4.41 -0.04
N LYS A 11 -0.68 -4.81 0.22
CA LYS A 11 -1.61 -5.37 -0.75
C LYS A 11 -2.85 -4.49 -0.84
N THR A 12 -3.61 -4.61 -1.92
CA THR A 12 -4.83 -3.83 -2.14
C THR A 12 -5.97 -4.77 -2.53
N THR A 13 -7.18 -4.54 -2.01
CA THR A 13 -8.37 -5.25 -2.48
C THR A 13 -8.80 -4.75 -3.86
N VAL A 14 -9.51 -5.57 -4.63
CA VAL A 14 -10.03 -5.17 -5.94
C VAL A 14 -10.96 -3.95 -5.84
N GLU A 15 -11.75 -3.86 -4.77
CA GLU A 15 -12.65 -2.72 -4.55
C GLU A 15 -11.87 -1.41 -4.31
N ALA A 16 -10.76 -1.47 -3.54
CA ALA A 16 -9.88 -0.33 -3.34
C ALA A 16 -9.15 0.07 -4.63
N MET A 17 -8.74 -0.91 -5.46
CA MET A 17 -8.17 -0.65 -6.79
C MET A 17 -9.17 0.09 -7.69
N ASP A 18 -10.42 -0.34 -7.70
CA ASP A 18 -11.45 0.29 -8.53
C ASP A 18 -11.76 1.72 -8.08
N LEU A 19 -11.75 1.98 -6.77
CA LEU A 19 -11.86 3.34 -6.26
C LEU A 19 -10.66 4.19 -6.68
N LEU A 20 -9.43 3.69 -6.53
CA LEU A 20 -8.22 4.42 -6.95
C LEU A 20 -8.23 4.72 -8.45
N ARG A 21 -8.65 3.79 -9.30
CA ARG A 21 -8.80 4.02 -10.75
C ARG A 21 -9.80 5.13 -11.06
N ARG A 22 -10.97 5.12 -10.39
CA ARG A 22 -11.98 6.17 -10.56
C ARG A 22 -11.43 7.54 -10.14
N LEU A 23 -10.82 7.61 -8.96
CA LEU A 23 -10.21 8.85 -8.46
C LEU A 23 -9.10 9.33 -9.40
N GLY A 24 -8.26 8.44 -9.90
CA GLY A 24 -7.18 8.78 -10.83
C GLY A 24 -7.70 9.29 -12.17
N GLY A 25 -8.80 8.73 -12.66
CA GLY A 25 -9.49 9.23 -13.87
C GLY A 25 -10.06 10.65 -13.72
N ILE A 26 -10.34 11.09 -12.49
CA ILE A 26 -10.90 12.43 -12.20
C ILE A 26 -9.80 13.43 -11.84
N HIS A 27 -8.84 13.00 -11.02
CA HIS A 27 -7.86 13.89 -10.37
C HIS A 27 -6.44 13.80 -10.96
N GLY A 28 -6.18 12.83 -11.84
CA GLY A 28 -4.85 12.57 -12.40
C GLY A 28 -4.01 11.67 -11.49
N GLU A 29 -2.70 11.91 -11.46
CA GLU A 29 -1.78 11.13 -10.62
C GLU A 29 -2.17 11.25 -9.14
N LEU A 30 -2.12 10.12 -8.43
CA LEU A 30 -2.51 10.03 -7.03
C LEU A 30 -1.31 9.72 -6.16
N MET A 31 -1.44 10.04 -4.88
CA MET A 31 -0.59 9.51 -3.82
C MET A 31 -1.43 9.17 -2.60
N MET A 32 -0.90 8.30 -1.75
CA MET A 32 -1.53 7.98 -0.48
C MET A 32 -0.59 8.20 0.69
N HIS A 33 -1.17 8.60 1.83
CA HIS A 33 -0.47 8.63 3.09
C HIS A 33 -1.30 7.95 4.17
N GLN A 34 -0.71 6.96 4.84
CA GLN A 34 -1.26 6.33 6.03
C GLN A 34 -1.18 7.32 7.18
N SER A 35 -2.31 7.92 7.55
CA SER A 35 -2.36 8.86 8.66
C SER A 35 -2.32 8.12 10.00
N GLY A 36 -1.77 8.78 11.02
CA GLY A 36 -1.92 8.37 12.42
C GLY A 36 -2.67 9.47 13.14
N GLY A 37 -3.89 9.18 13.57
CA GLY A 37 -4.76 10.15 14.23
C GLY A 37 -5.10 9.73 15.66
N CYS A 38 -5.06 10.71 16.58
CA CYS A 38 -5.33 10.56 18.00
C CYS A 38 -6.83 10.44 18.36
N CYS A 39 -7.75 10.70 17.42
CA CYS A 39 -9.19 10.77 17.74
C CYS A 39 -10.11 9.84 16.90
N ASP A 40 -9.75 9.45 15.68
CA ASP A 40 -10.59 8.59 14.82
C ASP A 40 -9.86 7.34 14.27
N GLY A 41 -8.67 7.05 14.79
CA GLY A 41 -7.83 5.95 14.32
C GLY A 41 -7.03 6.28 13.05
N SER A 42 -6.10 5.39 12.73
CA SER A 42 -5.23 5.50 11.55
C SER A 42 -6.02 5.13 10.29
N SER A 43 -6.28 6.11 9.42
CA SER A 43 -6.92 5.84 8.11
C SER A 43 -5.96 6.14 6.95
N PRO A 44 -5.94 5.33 5.89
CA PRO A 44 -5.29 5.71 4.65
C PRO A 44 -6.01 6.92 4.06
N MET A 45 -5.24 7.89 3.59
CA MET A 45 -5.76 9.09 2.93
C MET A 45 -5.21 9.15 1.50
N CYS A 46 -6.05 9.52 0.55
CA CYS A 46 -5.74 9.64 -0.87
C CYS A 46 -5.76 11.12 -1.29
N TYR A 47 -4.71 11.54 -2.00
CA TYR A 47 -4.48 12.92 -2.46
C TYR A 47 -4.05 12.93 -3.92
N PRO A 48 -4.20 14.05 -4.65
CA PRO A 48 -3.45 14.25 -5.88
C PRO A 48 -1.95 14.19 -5.60
N ALA A 49 -1.16 13.67 -6.53
CA ALA A 49 0.29 13.54 -6.37
C ALA A 49 0.92 14.91 -6.05
N GLY A 50 1.69 14.97 -4.97
CA GLY A 50 2.39 16.19 -4.52
C GLY A 50 1.60 17.12 -3.58
N GLU A 51 0.30 16.87 -3.36
CA GLU A 51 -0.53 17.69 -2.45
C GLU A 51 -0.32 17.36 -0.97
N PHE A 52 0.25 16.21 -0.66
CA PHE A 52 0.73 15.88 0.68
C PHE A 52 2.27 15.90 0.69
N ILE A 53 2.85 16.66 1.61
CA ILE A 53 4.32 16.74 1.76
C ILE A 53 4.83 15.45 2.40
N VAL A 54 5.57 14.65 1.62
CA VAL A 54 6.32 13.49 2.11
C VAL A 54 7.61 13.99 2.76
N GLY A 55 7.82 13.70 4.04
CA GLY A 55 9.07 14.03 4.72
C GLY A 55 10.19 13.05 4.40
N ASP A 56 11.45 13.45 4.59
CA ASP A 56 12.65 12.63 4.32
C ASP A 56 12.61 11.24 4.96
N ARG A 57 11.91 11.12 6.10
CA ARG A 57 11.81 9.89 6.92
C ARG A 57 10.48 9.16 6.77
N ASP A 58 9.57 9.66 5.94
CA ASP A 58 8.37 8.91 5.59
C ASP A 58 8.79 7.69 4.77
N VAL A 59 8.17 6.56 5.08
CA VAL A 59 8.52 5.26 4.52
C VAL A 59 7.57 4.93 3.39
N LEU A 60 8.11 4.50 2.25
CA LEU A 60 7.33 3.95 1.16
C LEU A 60 6.86 2.54 1.53
N LEU A 61 5.59 2.37 1.85
CA LEU A 61 4.99 1.06 2.12
C LEU A 61 4.77 0.25 0.85
N GLY A 62 4.50 0.91 -0.26
CA GLY A 62 4.29 0.23 -1.53
C GLY A 62 4.05 1.22 -2.67
N TYR A 63 4.17 0.71 -3.88
CA TYR A 63 3.84 1.43 -5.10
C TYR A 63 2.78 0.64 -5.85
N ILE A 64 1.52 1.06 -5.70
CA ILE A 64 0.37 0.37 -6.30
C ILE A 64 0.42 0.55 -7.82
N ASP A 65 0.26 -0.53 -8.56
CA ASP A 65 0.12 -0.54 -10.02
C ASP A 65 -1.35 -0.71 -10.40
N LEU A 66 -1.98 0.37 -10.89
CA LEU A 66 -3.39 0.43 -11.25
C LEU A 66 -3.75 -0.46 -12.45
N ARG A 67 -2.76 -0.97 -13.19
CA ARG A 67 -2.94 -1.88 -14.33
C ARG A 67 -3.26 -3.31 -13.89
N LEU A 68 -2.92 -3.69 -12.65
CA LEU A 68 -3.02 -5.07 -12.17
C LEU A 68 -4.45 -5.49 -11.81
N GLY A 69 -4.80 -6.72 -12.20
CA GLY A 69 -5.93 -7.49 -11.71
C GLY A 69 -5.60 -8.38 -10.51
N VAL A 70 -6.62 -9.02 -9.95
CA VAL A 70 -6.47 -9.97 -8.83
C VAL A 70 -5.53 -11.11 -9.23
N GLY A 71 -4.53 -11.38 -8.40
CA GLY A 71 -3.58 -12.48 -8.60
C GLY A 71 -2.49 -12.21 -9.65
N GLU A 72 -2.51 -11.05 -10.33
CA GLU A 72 -1.48 -10.69 -11.28
C GLU A 72 -0.19 -10.23 -10.57
N VAL A 73 0.95 -10.63 -11.13
CA VAL A 73 2.28 -10.26 -10.66
C VAL A 73 2.88 -9.21 -11.61
N PRO A 74 3.28 -8.03 -11.11
CA PRO A 74 3.87 -7.00 -11.95
C PRO A 74 5.16 -7.48 -12.60
N GLN A 75 5.35 -7.13 -13.88
CA GLN A 75 6.60 -7.43 -14.62
C GLN A 75 7.56 -6.24 -14.64
N GLU A 76 7.03 -5.05 -14.39
CA GLU A 76 7.74 -3.77 -14.37
C GLU A 76 7.04 -2.83 -13.38
N LEU A 77 7.70 -1.74 -12.99
CA LEU A 77 7.06 -0.70 -12.18
C LEU A 77 6.03 0.07 -13.02
N PRO A 78 4.92 0.53 -12.42
CA PRO A 78 4.03 1.47 -13.09
C PRO A 78 4.74 2.81 -13.34
N THR A 79 4.20 3.58 -14.29
CA THR A 79 4.72 4.92 -14.64
C THR A 79 3.59 5.92 -14.73
N GLY A 80 3.87 7.18 -14.41
CA GLY A 80 2.88 8.26 -14.45
C GLY A 80 1.62 7.93 -13.64
N SER A 81 0.45 8.12 -14.25
CA SER A 81 -0.86 7.90 -13.64
C SER A 81 -1.22 6.44 -13.35
N ASP A 82 -0.42 5.47 -13.80
CA ASP A 82 -0.64 4.06 -13.46
C ASP A 82 -0.14 3.71 -12.05
N GLY A 83 0.67 4.58 -11.44
CA GLY A 83 1.31 4.31 -10.15
C GLY A 83 0.75 5.16 -9.02
N VAL A 84 0.50 4.55 -7.86
CA VAL A 84 0.10 5.27 -6.63
C VAL A 84 1.07 4.94 -5.49
N PRO A 85 2.00 5.84 -5.12
CA PRO A 85 2.90 5.61 -4.01
C PRO A 85 2.14 5.75 -2.68
N VAL A 86 2.37 4.81 -1.76
CA VAL A 86 1.72 4.78 -0.44
C VAL A 86 2.76 4.97 0.64
N TRP A 87 2.61 6.07 1.37
CA TRP A 87 3.55 6.52 2.39
C TRP A 87 3.02 6.30 3.80
N ILE A 88 3.90 6.21 4.78
CA ILE A 88 3.58 6.24 6.21
C ILE A 88 4.70 6.97 6.95
N SER A 89 4.37 7.69 8.02
CA SER A 89 5.42 8.33 8.84
C SER A 89 6.40 7.30 9.42
N GLY A 90 7.68 7.66 9.53
CA GLY A 90 8.70 6.76 10.07
C GLY A 90 8.40 6.24 11.48
N SER A 91 7.81 7.06 12.35
CA SER A 91 7.39 6.61 13.70
C SER A 91 6.27 5.59 13.67
N GLN A 92 5.29 5.77 12.79
CA GLN A 92 4.22 4.78 12.63
C GLN A 92 4.75 3.51 11.97
N PHE A 93 5.64 3.62 10.98
CA PHE A 93 6.28 2.44 10.40
C PHE A 93 6.97 1.60 11.48
N GLN A 94 7.69 2.20 12.43
CA GLN A 94 8.32 1.42 13.51
C GLN A 94 7.32 0.65 14.38
N ALA A 95 6.11 1.18 14.58
CA ALA A 95 5.05 0.50 15.32
C ALA A 95 4.38 -0.63 14.52
N TRP A 96 4.35 -0.51 13.18
CA TRP A 96 3.58 -1.40 12.30
C TRP A 96 4.44 -2.29 11.38
N LYS A 97 5.78 -2.19 11.42
CA LYS A 97 6.70 -2.89 10.50
C LYS A 97 6.58 -4.42 10.47
N HIS A 98 5.95 -5.01 11.48
CA HIS A 98 5.71 -6.45 11.60
C HIS A 98 4.35 -6.89 11.00
N THR A 99 3.67 -5.98 10.30
CA THR A 99 2.33 -6.18 9.74
C THR A 99 2.32 -5.78 8.27
N GLN A 100 1.83 -6.67 7.40
CA GLN A 100 1.46 -6.35 6.03
C GLN A 100 0.19 -5.53 6.04
N LEU A 101 0.24 -4.35 5.42
CA LEU A 101 -0.95 -3.52 5.24
C LEU A 101 -1.77 -4.06 4.07
N VAL A 102 -3.07 -4.19 4.28
CA VAL A 102 -4.04 -4.48 3.23
C VAL A 102 -4.95 -3.27 3.09
N LEU A 103 -4.80 -2.56 1.98
CA LEU A 103 -5.63 -1.41 1.66
C LEU A 103 -6.97 -1.89 1.14
N ASP A 104 -8.03 -1.50 1.85
CA ASP A 104 -9.40 -1.86 1.53
C ASP A 104 -10.28 -0.61 1.47
N VAL A 105 -11.54 -0.77 1.09
CA VAL A 105 -12.56 0.28 1.07
C VAL A 105 -13.82 -0.21 1.76
N VAL A 106 -14.49 0.67 2.50
CA VAL A 106 -15.78 0.36 3.15
C VAL A 106 -16.74 1.54 3.04
N PRO A 107 -18.07 1.32 3.09
CA PRO A 107 -19.03 2.41 3.22
C PRO A 107 -18.75 3.26 4.46
N GLY A 108 -18.85 4.58 4.32
CA GLY A 108 -18.63 5.50 5.44
C GLY A 108 -18.08 6.83 4.98
N ARG A 109 -17.93 7.74 5.95
CA ARG A 109 -17.35 9.06 5.70
C ARG A 109 -15.83 8.95 5.66
N GLY A 110 -15.22 9.34 4.55
CA GLY A 110 -13.77 9.53 4.42
C GLY A 110 -13.23 10.61 5.37
N GLY A 111 -11.92 10.63 5.58
CA GLY A 111 -11.27 11.73 6.29
C GLY A 111 -11.43 13.02 5.48
N GLY A 112 -11.76 14.15 6.11
CA GLY A 112 -12.23 15.36 5.40
C GLY A 112 -11.32 15.99 4.33
N PHE A 113 -10.08 15.49 4.18
CA PHE A 113 -9.12 15.90 3.15
C PHE A 113 -8.84 14.82 2.10
N SER A 114 -9.42 13.62 2.23
CA SER A 114 -9.21 12.48 1.34
C SER A 114 -10.13 12.58 0.13
N LEU A 115 -9.61 12.26 -1.07
CA LEU A 115 -10.33 12.41 -2.33
C LEU A 115 -11.63 11.59 -2.42
N GLU A 116 -11.75 10.45 -1.73
CA GLU A 116 -12.97 9.62 -1.73
C GLU A 116 -14.09 10.15 -0.83
N SER A 117 -13.83 11.20 -0.04
CA SER A 117 -14.82 11.77 0.88
C SER A 117 -16.22 12.04 0.29
N PRO A 118 -16.38 12.54 -0.96
CA PRO A 118 -17.70 12.75 -1.56
C PRO A 118 -18.36 11.47 -2.10
N GLU A 119 -17.66 10.33 -2.15
CA GLU A 119 -18.11 9.08 -2.76
C GLU A 119 -18.95 8.20 -1.80
N GLY A 120 -19.11 8.61 -0.53
CA GLY A 120 -19.85 7.84 0.48
C GLY A 120 -19.13 6.58 0.98
N VAL A 121 -17.84 6.45 0.64
CA VAL A 121 -16.94 5.38 1.07
C VAL A 121 -15.69 5.98 1.72
N ARG A 122 -14.88 5.13 2.35
CA ARG A 122 -13.57 5.49 2.91
C ARG A 122 -12.58 4.36 2.73
N PHE A 123 -11.31 4.70 2.58
CA PHE A 123 -10.25 3.70 2.67
C PHE A 123 -10.10 3.16 4.10
N LEU A 124 -9.68 1.91 4.22
CA LEU A 124 -9.46 1.19 5.47
C LEU A 124 -8.15 0.41 5.39
N SER A 125 -7.28 0.62 6.38
CA SER A 125 -6.12 -0.25 6.57
C SER A 125 -6.54 -1.48 7.36
N ARG A 126 -6.29 -2.65 6.81
CA ARG A 126 -6.30 -3.93 7.54
C ARG A 126 -4.87 -4.43 7.68
N GLY A 127 -4.66 -5.35 8.60
CA GLY A 127 -3.32 -5.86 8.91
C GLY A 127 -3.28 -7.37 8.95
N ARG A 128 -2.23 -7.93 8.34
CA ARG A 128 -1.80 -9.32 8.55
C ARG A 128 -0.44 -9.31 9.22
N ALA A 129 -0.28 -10.03 10.32
CA ALA A 129 1.06 -10.22 10.89
C ALA A 129 1.96 -10.98 9.90
N TYR A 130 3.21 -10.54 9.78
CA TYR A 130 4.24 -11.32 9.09
C TYR A 130 4.64 -12.53 9.93
N THR A 131 5.02 -13.62 9.27
CA THR A 131 5.69 -14.75 9.93
C THR A 131 7.08 -14.34 10.41
N ALA A 132 7.72 -15.18 11.22
CA ALA A 132 9.10 -14.94 11.65
C ALA A 132 10.06 -14.89 10.45
N GLU A 133 9.94 -15.85 9.53
CA GLU A 133 10.75 -15.91 8.30
C GLU A 133 10.57 -14.66 7.43
N GLU A 134 9.33 -14.19 7.26
CA GLU A 134 9.06 -12.96 6.53
C GLU A 134 9.68 -11.73 7.21
N ASN A 135 9.61 -11.64 8.55
CA ASN A 135 10.26 -10.57 9.29
C ASN A 135 11.79 -10.60 9.15
N ASP A 136 12.40 -11.78 9.13
CA ASP A 136 13.85 -11.95 8.96
C ASP A 136 14.28 -11.43 7.56
N ILE A 137 13.55 -11.81 6.51
CA ILE A 137 13.81 -11.30 5.15
C ILE A 137 13.58 -9.77 5.10
N LEU A 138 12.49 -9.26 5.67
CA LEU A 138 12.20 -7.82 5.67
C LEU A 138 13.26 -6.99 6.42
N ALA A 139 13.93 -7.57 7.42
CA ALA A 139 15.00 -6.91 8.17
C ALA A 139 16.27 -6.70 7.32
N GLU A 140 16.53 -7.59 6.36
CA GLU A 140 17.64 -7.48 5.40
C GLU A 140 17.31 -6.53 4.23
N HIS A 141 16.02 -6.23 4.03
CA HIS A 141 15.51 -5.40 2.93
C HIS A 141 14.76 -4.16 3.44
N PRO A 142 15.45 -3.14 3.99
CA PRO A 142 14.80 -1.94 4.48
C PRO A 142 14.06 -1.20 3.34
N PRO A 143 12.87 -0.63 3.61
CA PRO A 143 12.12 0.11 2.60
C PRO A 143 12.80 1.44 2.27
N LEU A 144 12.46 1.98 1.09
CA LEU A 144 12.84 3.35 0.73
C LEU A 144 12.13 4.37 1.63
N VAL A 145 12.80 5.50 1.84
CA VAL A 145 12.24 6.66 2.53
C VAL A 145 12.08 7.86 1.59
N GLY A 146 11.42 8.92 2.05
CA GLY A 146 11.13 10.11 1.26
C GLY A 146 12.35 10.69 0.55
N VAL A 147 13.48 10.83 1.26
CA VAL A 147 14.71 11.36 0.65
C VAL A 147 15.22 10.50 -0.50
N ASP A 148 15.05 9.17 -0.40
CA ASP A 148 15.47 8.25 -1.45
C ASP A 148 14.64 8.44 -2.73
N TRP A 149 13.34 8.66 -2.54
CA TRP A 149 12.41 8.88 -3.65
C TRP A 149 12.66 10.21 -4.34
N GLU A 150 12.96 11.26 -3.58
CA GLU A 150 13.36 12.57 -4.11
C GLU A 150 14.67 12.49 -4.91
N GLU A 151 15.63 11.67 -4.45
CA GLU A 151 16.88 11.37 -5.18
C GLU A 151 16.66 10.47 -6.42
N GLY A 152 15.42 10.07 -6.71
CA GLY A 152 15.06 9.28 -7.88
C GLY A 152 15.15 7.77 -7.68
N ARG A 153 15.42 7.28 -6.46
CA ARG A 153 15.37 5.84 -6.16
C ARG A 153 13.93 5.34 -6.23
N ARG A 154 13.75 4.11 -6.70
CA ARG A 154 12.44 3.46 -6.85
C ARG A 154 12.50 2.04 -6.30
N PRO A 155 11.38 1.48 -5.79
CA PRO A 155 11.38 0.14 -5.21
C PRO A 155 11.67 -0.92 -6.27
N GLU A 156 12.03 -2.12 -5.84
CA GLU A 156 12.08 -3.26 -6.75
C GLU A 156 10.68 -3.67 -7.21
N VAL A 157 10.60 -4.29 -8.40
CA VAL A 157 9.36 -4.90 -8.89
C VAL A 157 9.01 -6.11 -7.99
N PRO A 158 7.83 -6.14 -7.35
CA PRO A 158 7.39 -7.27 -6.54
C PRO A 158 7.28 -8.57 -7.36
N ASP A 159 7.54 -9.72 -6.74
CA ASP A 159 7.29 -11.05 -7.34
C ASP A 159 6.02 -11.73 -6.83
N ASP A 160 5.31 -11.13 -5.89
CA ASP A 160 4.03 -11.61 -5.40
C ASP A 160 2.85 -10.75 -5.90
N PRO A 161 1.65 -11.33 -6.02
CA PRO A 161 0.47 -10.57 -6.40
C PRO A 161 0.16 -9.48 -5.38
N LEU A 162 -0.05 -8.25 -5.86
CA LEU A 162 -0.36 -7.09 -5.02
C LEU A 162 -1.86 -6.88 -4.83
N VAL A 163 -2.69 -7.41 -5.74
CA VAL A 163 -4.14 -7.27 -5.71
C VAL A 163 -4.80 -8.58 -5.30
N VAL A 164 -5.66 -8.50 -4.28
CA VAL A 164 -6.46 -9.61 -3.76
C VAL A 164 -7.95 -9.35 -3.98
N ALA A 165 -8.76 -10.41 -4.04
CA ALA A 165 -10.22 -10.24 -4.18
C ALA A 165 -10.80 -9.63 -2.90
N GLU A 166 -10.57 -10.29 -1.76
CA GLU A 166 -11.01 -9.83 -0.45
C GLU A 166 -9.82 -9.62 0.49
N ALA A 167 -10.00 -8.80 1.52
CA ALA A 167 -8.93 -8.55 2.49
C ALA A 167 -8.46 -9.82 3.22
N VAL A 168 -9.35 -10.82 3.38
CA VAL A 168 -9.00 -12.12 3.98
C VAL A 168 -8.01 -12.91 3.13
N ASP A 169 -8.03 -12.71 1.80
CA ASP A 169 -7.18 -13.46 0.86
C ASP A 169 -5.71 -12.99 0.89
N ALA A 170 -5.43 -11.81 1.45
CA ALA A 170 -4.07 -11.38 1.74
C ALA A 170 -3.40 -12.22 2.85
N CYS A 171 -4.21 -12.99 3.59
CA CYS A 171 -3.77 -13.93 4.61
C CYS A 171 -3.83 -15.35 4.05
N PRO A 172 -2.73 -15.94 3.57
CA PRO A 172 -2.72 -17.37 3.33
C PRO A 172 -2.91 -18.05 4.69
N VAL A 173 -4.05 -18.72 4.90
CA VAL A 173 -4.25 -19.57 6.08
C VAL A 173 -3.14 -20.62 6.05
N PRO A 174 -2.27 -20.71 7.06
CA PRO A 174 -1.25 -21.74 7.09
C PRO A 174 -1.92 -23.12 7.03
N GLY A 175 -1.71 -23.86 5.94
CA GLY A 175 -2.20 -25.23 5.78
C GLY A 175 -3.15 -25.51 4.61
N MET A 176 -3.60 -24.53 3.82
CA MET A 176 -4.23 -24.82 2.52
C MET A 176 -3.15 -24.93 1.43
N LEU A 177 -2.37 -26.01 1.50
CA LEU A 177 -1.79 -26.58 0.29
C LEU A 177 -2.96 -27.07 -0.57
N GLN A 178 -3.10 -26.53 -1.78
CA GLN A 178 -4.01 -27.07 -2.77
C GLN A 178 -3.59 -28.53 -3.04
N GLY A 179 -4.53 -29.45 -2.82
CA GLY A 179 -4.42 -30.84 -3.26
C GLY A 179 -4.79 -31.01 -4.72
#